data_AF-Q3LVM7-F1
#
_entry.id   AF-Q3LVM7-F1
#
_cell.length_a   1.000
_cell.length_b   1.000
_cell.length_c   1.000
_cell.angle_alpha   90.00
_cell.angle_beta   90.00
_cell.angle_gamma   90.00
#
_symmetry.space_group_name_H-M   'P 1'
#
loop_
_entity.id
_entity.type
_entity.pdbx_description
1 polymer ?
#
loop_
_entity_poly.entity_id
_entity_poly.type
_entity_poly.pdbx_seq_one_letter_code
_entity_poly.pdbx_strand_id
1 'polypeptide(L)'
;NSGRNGKNNGKGYYIYEKGSKPKPDPQMFPIIEEAKRQVNIMPGGKAISVTDKEIVEMILFPVVNEACRVLGEGVVVRASDLDVASVLGMSFPSYRGGIVFWGDLVGAKHIYASLKKWSEKYSKFYKPS
;
A
#
# COMPACT_ATOMS: atom_id res chain seq x y z
N ASN A 1 6.26 22.20 -10.15
CA ASN A 1 6.90 20.88 -9.93
C ASN A 1 7.98 21.05 -8.88
N SER A 2 7.92 20.37 -7.73
CA SER A 2 8.80 20.63 -6.57
C SER A 2 10.23 20.10 -6.73
N GLY A 3 10.55 19.47 -7.87
CA GLY A 3 11.88 18.93 -8.16
C GLY A 3 12.26 17.75 -7.26
N ARG A 4 11.29 16.95 -6.79
CA ARG A 4 11.51 15.82 -5.87
C ARG A 4 11.31 14.48 -6.61
N ASN A 5 12.29 14.09 -7.45
CA ASN A 5 12.17 12.96 -8.38
C ASN A 5 12.83 11.67 -7.84
N GLY A 6 13.15 11.62 -6.55
CA GLY A 6 13.72 10.46 -5.89
C GLY A 6 15.24 10.44 -5.94
N LYS A 7 15.82 9.26 -6.09
CA LYS A 7 17.29 9.08 -6.05
C LYS A 7 18.02 9.85 -7.14
N ASN A 8 17.39 10.07 -8.30
CA ASN A 8 18.02 10.69 -9.46
C ASN A 8 18.50 12.13 -9.21
N ASN A 9 17.84 12.86 -8.31
CA ASN A 9 18.21 14.23 -7.95
C ASN A 9 18.45 14.39 -6.44
N GLY A 10 18.70 13.28 -5.75
CA GLY A 10 19.00 13.27 -4.32
C GLY A 10 17.82 13.56 -3.40
N LYS A 11 16.60 13.78 -3.92
CA LYS A 11 15.43 14.19 -3.10
C LYS A 11 14.11 13.60 -3.64
N GLY A 12 13.34 12.93 -2.77
CA GLY A 12 12.02 12.38 -3.06
C GLY A 12 11.12 12.47 -1.82
N TYR A 13 10.56 11.36 -1.35
CA TYR A 13 10.00 11.31 0.02
C TYR A 13 11.09 11.41 1.10
N TYR A 14 12.31 11.04 0.74
CA TYR A 14 13.50 11.09 1.58
C TYR A 14 14.59 11.94 0.91
N ILE A 15 15.62 12.27 1.69
CA ILE A 15 16.90 12.75 1.18
C ILE A 15 17.77 11.53 0.88
N TYR A 16 18.37 11.52 -0.32
CA TYR A 16 19.23 10.45 -0.80
C TYR A 16 20.65 10.99 -0.97
N GLU A 17 21.54 10.57 -0.09
CA GLU A 17 22.98 10.85 -0.16
C GLU A 17 23.70 9.61 -0.68
N LYS A 18 24.65 9.79 -1.60
CA LYS A 18 25.40 8.67 -2.18
C LYS A 18 26.12 7.90 -1.08
N GLY A 19 25.96 6.57 -1.07
CA GLY A 19 26.57 5.69 -0.07
C GLY A 19 25.90 5.68 1.31
N SER A 20 24.80 6.41 1.51
CA SER A 20 24.07 6.45 2.76
C SER A 20 22.66 5.88 2.66
N LYS A 21 22.09 5.46 3.79
CA LYS A 21 20.68 5.11 3.88
C LYS A 21 19.82 6.38 3.66
N PRO A 22 18.64 6.27 3.01
CA PRO A 22 17.72 7.39 2.88
C PRO A 22 17.36 8.00 4.24
N LYS A 23 17.33 9.33 4.33
CA LYS A 23 17.01 10.06 5.57
C LYS A 23 15.68 10.80 5.42
N PRO A 24 14.85 10.91 6.47
CA PRO A 24 13.65 11.74 6.43
C PRO A 24 14.00 13.18 6.01
N ASP A 25 13.20 13.76 5.11
CA ASP A 25 13.34 15.17 4.74
C ASP A 25 12.36 16.02 5.57
N PRO A 26 12.84 16.94 6.44
CA PRO A 26 11.98 17.85 7.17
C PRO A 26 11.05 18.70 6.28
N GLN A 27 11.42 18.94 5.02
CA GLN A 27 10.58 19.67 4.06
C GLN A 27 9.36 18.86 3.60
N MET A 28 9.30 17.55 3.84
CA MET A 28 8.11 16.75 3.54
C MET A 28 6.96 17.00 4.51
N PHE A 29 7.24 17.35 5.77
CA PHE A 29 6.19 17.59 6.78
C PHE A 29 5.17 18.65 6.34
N PRO A 30 5.56 19.88 5.93
CA PRO A 30 4.58 20.89 5.50
C PRO A 30 3.80 20.46 4.24
N ILE A 31 4.43 19.71 3.33
CA ILE A 31 3.78 19.17 2.12
C ILE A 31 2.71 18.15 2.50
N ILE A 32 3.03 17.24 3.43
CA ILE A 32 2.09 16.23 3.92
C ILE A 32 0.92 16.89 4.66
N GLU A 33 1.19 17.89 5.49
CA GLU A 33 0.14 18.63 6.21
C GLU A 33 -0.78 19.40 5.26
N GLU A 34 -0.24 20.00 4.20
CA GLU A 34 -1.05 20.63 3.16
C GLU A 34 -1.88 19.60 2.39
N ALA A 35 -1.28 18.47 1.98
CA ALA A 35 -2.01 17.40 1.30
C ALA A 35 -3.17 16.90 2.16
N LYS A 36 -2.96 16.67 3.46
CA LYS A 36 -4.01 16.27 4.42
C LYS A 36 -5.17 17.27 4.47
N ARG A 37 -4.89 18.58 4.47
CA ARG A 37 -5.92 19.63 4.43
C ARG A 37 -6.74 19.55 3.14
N GLN A 38 -6.10 19.33 2.01
CA GLN A 38 -6.76 19.32 0.71
C GLN A 38 -7.67 18.10 0.49
N VAL A 39 -7.27 16.92 0.96
CA VAL A 39 -8.00 15.69 0.62
C VAL A 39 -9.28 15.46 1.45
N ASN A 40 -9.55 16.25 2.50
CA ASN A 40 -10.71 16.09 3.40
C ASN A 40 -10.94 14.64 3.92
N ILE A 41 -9.90 13.78 3.87
CA ILE A 41 -9.90 12.40 4.39
C ILE A 41 -9.55 12.38 5.88
N MET A 42 -9.79 13.50 6.58
CA MET A 42 -9.71 13.57 8.03
C MET A 42 -11.14 13.56 8.58
N PRO A 43 -11.70 12.39 8.94
CA PRO A 43 -13.02 12.34 9.56
C PRO A 43 -13.02 13.23 10.81
N GLY A 44 -13.72 14.37 10.74
CA GLY A 44 -13.78 15.35 11.83
C GLY A 44 -12.45 16.03 12.17
N GLY A 45 -11.50 16.15 11.23
CA GLY A 45 -10.25 16.88 11.46
C GLY A 45 -9.25 16.21 12.41
N LYS A 46 -9.41 14.91 12.70
CA LYS A 46 -8.51 14.15 13.58
C LYS A 46 -7.41 13.43 12.80
N ALA A 47 -6.20 13.42 13.37
CA ALA A 47 -5.09 12.65 12.83
C ALA A 47 -5.48 11.16 12.73
N ILE A 48 -5.18 10.55 11.58
CA ILE A 48 -5.33 9.10 11.40
C ILE A 48 -4.30 8.43 12.31
N SER A 49 -4.78 7.80 13.38
CA SER A 49 -3.97 6.84 14.13
C SER A 49 -4.12 5.48 13.44
N VAL A 50 -2.99 4.97 12.95
CA VAL A 50 -2.88 3.65 12.33
C VAL A 50 -1.75 2.91 13.02
N THR A 51 -2.04 1.68 13.43
CA THR A 51 -1.04 0.76 13.97
C THR A 51 -0.16 0.19 12.85
N ASP A 52 1.03 -0.31 13.19
CA ASP A 52 1.92 -0.97 12.21
C ASP A 52 1.21 -2.10 11.46
N LYS A 53 0.36 -2.86 12.18
CA LYS A 53 -0.48 -3.90 11.57
C LYS A 53 -1.45 -3.30 10.55
N GLU A 54 -2.16 -2.24 10.91
CA GLU A 54 -3.08 -1.58 9.98
C GLU A 54 -2.33 -0.99 8.77
N ILE A 55 -1.11 -0.47 8.95
CA ILE A 55 -0.29 0.01 7.82
C ILE A 55 -0.03 -1.13 6.84
N VAL A 56 0.40 -2.30 7.34
CA VAL A 56 0.63 -3.49 6.51
C VAL A 56 -0.64 -3.91 5.79
N GLU A 57 -1.76 -4.02 6.50
CA GLU A 57 -3.03 -4.45 5.92
C GLU A 57 -3.59 -3.43 4.92
N MET A 58 -3.51 -2.12 5.21
CA MET A 58 -3.95 -1.04 4.31
C MET A 58 -3.14 -0.99 3.01
N ILE A 59 -1.88 -1.45 3.03
CA ILE A 59 -1.04 -1.56 1.84
C ILE A 59 -1.31 -2.86 1.08
N LEU A 60 -1.40 -4.00 1.78
CA LEU A 60 -1.38 -5.32 1.14
C LEU A 60 -2.78 -5.87 0.82
N PHE A 61 -3.83 -5.55 1.58
CA PHE A 61 -5.18 -6.05 1.28
C PHE A 61 -5.71 -5.57 -0.07
N PRO A 62 -5.48 -4.31 -0.50
CA PRO A 62 -5.84 -3.89 -1.85
C PRO A 62 -5.10 -4.69 -2.94
N VAL A 63 -3.85 -5.09 -2.68
CA VAL A 63 -3.08 -5.93 -3.62
C VAL A 63 -3.67 -7.34 -3.70
N VAL A 64 -4.08 -7.92 -2.57
CA VAL A 64 -4.81 -9.21 -2.56
C VAL A 64 -6.14 -9.09 -3.30
N ASN A 65 -6.89 -8.01 -3.09
CA ASN A 65 -8.14 -7.74 -3.78
C ASN A 65 -7.96 -7.64 -5.30
N GLU A 66 -6.90 -6.95 -5.74
CA GLU A 66 -6.55 -6.88 -7.15
C GLU A 66 -6.13 -8.24 -7.70
N ALA A 67 -5.38 -9.03 -6.94
CA ALA A 67 -5.00 -10.39 -7.31
C ALA A 67 -6.23 -11.29 -7.53
N CYS A 68 -7.24 -11.20 -6.65
CA CYS A 68 -8.52 -11.89 -6.83
C CYS A 68 -9.25 -11.41 -8.09
N ARG A 69 -9.24 -10.10 -8.36
CA ARG A 69 -9.90 -9.52 -9.54
C ARG A 69 -9.26 -9.99 -10.84
N VAL A 70 -7.94 -9.91 -11.00
CA VAL A 70 -7.26 -10.34 -12.23
C VAL A 70 -7.35 -11.85 -12.46
N LEU A 71 -7.46 -12.65 -11.39
CA LEU A 71 -7.74 -14.08 -11.48
C LEU A 71 -9.19 -14.32 -11.95
N GLY A 72 -10.16 -13.60 -11.37
CA GLY A 72 -11.58 -13.70 -11.75
C GLY A 72 -11.88 -13.20 -13.16
N GLU A 73 -11.16 -12.18 -13.63
CA GLU A 73 -11.22 -11.67 -15.00
C GLU A 73 -10.49 -12.59 -16.01
N GLY A 74 -9.77 -13.62 -15.55
CA GLY A 74 -9.02 -14.54 -16.40
C GLY A 74 -7.75 -13.96 -17.02
N VAL A 75 -7.28 -12.79 -16.53
CA VAL A 75 -6.01 -12.18 -16.95
C VAL A 75 -4.83 -13.05 -16.52
N VAL A 76 -4.96 -13.71 -15.37
CA VAL A 76 -4.00 -14.71 -14.88
C VAL A 76 -4.72 -16.04 -14.71
N VAL A 77 -4.06 -17.12 -15.12
CA VAL A 77 -4.65 -18.47 -15.13
C VAL A 77 -4.64 -19.11 -13.75
N ARG A 78 -3.61 -18.82 -12.92
CA ARG A 78 -3.41 -19.47 -11.61
C ARG A 78 -2.96 -18.48 -10.55
N ALA A 79 -3.48 -18.64 -9.33
CA ALA A 79 -3.04 -17.90 -8.16
C ALA A 79 -1.53 -18.01 -7.90
N SER A 80 -0.94 -19.20 -8.15
CA SER A 80 0.50 -19.42 -7.96
C SER A 80 1.37 -18.53 -8.85
N ASP A 81 0.88 -18.12 -10.03
CA ASP A 81 1.63 -17.24 -10.92
C ASP A 81 1.71 -15.82 -10.33
N LEU A 82 0.65 -15.38 -9.64
CA LEU A 82 0.64 -14.12 -8.87
C LEU A 82 1.55 -14.20 -7.64
N ASP A 83 1.58 -15.34 -6.96
CA ASP A 83 2.50 -15.56 -5.84
C ASP A 83 3.97 -15.46 -6.29
N VAL A 84 4.34 -16.17 -7.35
CA VAL A 84 5.69 -16.11 -7.93
C VAL A 84 6.03 -14.69 -8.40
N ALA A 85 5.10 -14.02 -9.09
CA ALA A 85 5.28 -12.64 -9.52
C ALA A 85 5.47 -11.68 -8.34
N SER A 86 4.75 -11.87 -7.23
CA SER A 86 4.90 -11.04 -6.04
C SER A 86 6.27 -11.22 -5.37
N VAL A 87 6.77 -12.46 -5.30
CA VAL A 87 8.09 -12.74 -4.72
C VAL A 87 9.19 -12.17 -5.61
N LEU A 88 9.17 -12.46 -6.91
CA LEU A 88 10.25 -12.09 -7.82
C LEU A 88 10.19 -10.61 -8.25
N GLY A 89 8.99 -10.07 -8.46
CA GLY A 89 8.78 -8.72 -8.97
C GLY A 89 8.63 -7.65 -7.89
N MET A 90 7.99 -7.98 -6.77
CA MET A 90 7.75 -7.03 -5.67
C MET A 90 8.66 -7.26 -4.46
N SER A 91 9.53 -8.27 -4.51
CA SER A 91 10.34 -8.72 -3.37
C SER A 91 9.48 -9.09 -2.15
N PHE A 92 8.29 -9.66 -2.39
CA PHE A 92 7.45 -10.16 -1.29
C PHE A 92 8.21 -11.28 -0.53
N PRO A 93 8.12 -11.33 0.82
CA PRO A 93 8.92 -12.28 1.59
C PRO A 93 8.58 -13.74 1.23
N SER A 94 9.53 -14.45 0.61
CA SER A 94 9.32 -15.82 0.12
C SER A 94 8.96 -16.83 1.23
N TYR A 95 9.43 -16.62 2.46
CA TYR A 95 9.07 -17.45 3.61
C TYR A 95 7.59 -17.26 4.05
N ARG A 96 6.88 -16.29 3.48
CA ARG A 96 5.43 -16.10 3.61
C ARG A 96 4.66 -16.69 2.42
N GLY A 97 5.32 -17.39 1.50
CA GLY A 97 4.76 -17.87 0.24
C GLY A 97 4.78 -16.76 -0.81
N GLY A 98 3.61 -16.27 -1.19
CA GLY A 98 3.41 -15.09 -2.02
C GLY A 98 2.18 -14.30 -1.55
N ILE A 99 1.80 -13.25 -2.27
CA ILE A 99 0.74 -12.34 -1.83
C ILE A 99 -0.64 -13.02 -1.71
N VAL A 100 -0.97 -13.96 -2.60
CA VAL A 100 -2.25 -14.68 -2.58
C VAL A 100 -2.25 -15.73 -1.48
N PHE A 101 -1.19 -16.54 -1.40
CA PHE A 101 -1.02 -17.51 -0.31
C PHE A 101 -1.04 -16.83 1.07
N TRP A 102 -0.39 -15.68 1.21
CA TRP A 102 -0.45 -14.89 2.44
C TRP A 102 -1.86 -14.38 2.72
N GLY A 103 -2.59 -13.94 1.70
CA GLY A 103 -3.99 -13.55 1.80
C GLY A 103 -4.87 -14.69 2.35
N ASP A 104 -4.65 -15.93 1.89
CA ASP A 104 -5.35 -17.12 2.39
C ASP A 104 -5.07 -17.38 3.87
N LEU A 105 -3.81 -17.22 4.30
CA LEU A 105 -3.43 -17.35 5.72
C LEU A 105 -4.06 -16.27 6.61
N VAL A 106 -4.22 -15.05 6.10
CA VAL A 106 -4.90 -13.95 6.81
C VAL A 106 -6.41 -14.20 6.88
N GLY A 107 -6.99 -14.74 5.81
CA GLY A 107 -8.39 -15.12 5.70
C GLY A 107 -9.26 -14.07 5.03
N ALA A 108 -9.99 -14.50 3.99
CA ALA A 108 -10.83 -13.64 3.14
C ALA A 108 -11.87 -12.81 3.92
N LYS A 109 -12.44 -13.36 5.00
CA LYS A 109 -13.42 -12.64 5.83
C LYS A 109 -12.85 -11.37 6.46
N HIS A 110 -11.63 -11.44 6.98
CA HIS A 110 -10.95 -10.28 7.60
C HIS A 110 -10.55 -9.25 6.54
N ILE A 111 -10.02 -9.71 5.42
CA ILE A 111 -9.64 -8.87 4.28
C ILE A 111 -10.85 -8.09 3.77
N TYR A 112 -11.94 -8.79 3.46
CA TYR A 112 -13.18 -8.18 2.98
C TYR A 112 -13.75 -7.15 3.96
N ALA A 113 -13.85 -7.50 5.25
CA ALA A 113 -14.39 -6.60 6.26
C ALA A 113 -13.55 -5.32 6.40
N SER A 114 -12.22 -5.45 6.34
CA SER A 114 -11.29 -4.32 6.43
C SER A 114 -11.38 -3.42 5.21
N LEU A 115 -11.37 -3.99 4.01
CA LEU A 115 -11.54 -3.27 2.75
C LEU A 115 -12.89 -2.53 2.69
N LYS A 116 -13.98 -3.20 3.05
CA LYS A 116 -15.31 -2.57 3.13
C LYS A 116 -15.30 -1.36 4.07
N LYS A 117 -14.78 -1.53 5.30
CA LYS A 117 -14.64 -0.46 6.29
C LYS A 117 -13.85 0.73 5.74
N TRP A 118 -12.72 0.49 5.08
CA TRP A 118 -11.90 1.56 4.51
C TRP A 118 -12.52 2.19 3.25
N SER A 119 -13.33 1.44 2.50
CA SER A 119 -14.03 1.95 1.33
C SER A 119 -15.08 3.00 1.70
N GLU A 120 -15.77 2.78 2.82
CA GLU A 120 -16.77 3.69 3.38
C GLU A 120 -16.09 4.90 4.06
N LYS A 121 -14.96 4.67 4.73
CA LYS A 121 -14.28 5.69 5.54
C LYS A 121 -13.36 6.62 4.74
N TYR A 122 -12.62 6.09 3.77
CA TYR A 122 -11.50 6.80 3.15
C TYR A 122 -11.69 7.02 1.65
N SER A 123 -11.93 5.96 0.88
CA SER A 123 -12.00 6.06 -0.58
C SER A 123 -12.51 4.76 -1.20
N LYS A 124 -13.23 4.89 -2.33
CA LYS A 124 -13.63 3.77 -3.19
C LYS A 124 -12.45 2.92 -3.70
N PHE A 125 -11.21 3.41 -3.58
CA PHE A 125 -9.99 2.63 -3.82
C PHE A 125 -10.00 1.29 -3.06
N TYR A 126 -10.55 1.27 -1.84
CA TYR A 126 -10.62 0.06 -1.01
C TYR A 126 -11.84 -0.81 -1.30
N LYS A 127 -12.62 -0.56 -2.36
CA LYS A 127 -13.83 -1.34 -2.64
C LYS A 127 -13.47 -2.82 -2.85
N PRO A 128 -14.04 -3.76 -2.07
CA PRO A 128 -13.84 -5.19 -2.31
C PRO A 128 -14.32 -5.60 -3.71
N SER A 129 -13.55 -6.46 -4.38
CA SER A 129 -13.91 -7.08 -5.67
C SER A 129 -15.02 -8.10 -5.52
#